data_AF-A0AAW6JZC3-F1
#
_entry.id   AF-A0AAW6JZC3-F1
#
_cell.length_a   1.000
_cell.length_b   1.000
_cell.length_c   1.000
_cell.angle_alpha   90.00
_cell.angle_beta   90.00
_cell.angle_gamma   90.00
#
_symmetry.space_group_name_H-M   'P 1'
#
loop_
_entity.id
_entity.type
_entity.pdbx_description
1 polymer ?
#
loop_
_entity_poly.entity_id
_entity_poly.type
_entity_poly.pdbx_seq_one_letter_code
_entity_poly.pdbx_strand_id
1 'polypeptide(L)'
;MHTDTIFYQIFLTFHTLLFELLGQPTENAQGYNFTSVEVKEKAFRFDGIFMPDTVEKPIYFVEVQFQPKPEFYWELITEINI
;
A
#
# COMPACT_ATOMS: atom_id res chain seq x y z
N MET A 1 6.53 -7.53 -11.16
CA MET A 1 7.40 -6.37 -10.82
C MET A 1 8.46 -6.86 -9.86
N HIS A 2 9.73 -6.52 -10.07
CA HIS A 2 10.78 -6.83 -9.11
C HIS A 2 10.50 -5.95 -7.89
N THR A 3 10.05 -6.51 -6.78
CA THR A 3 9.83 -5.73 -5.55
C THR A 3 11.17 -5.11 -5.19
N ASP A 4 11.27 -3.78 -5.28
CA ASP A 4 12.40 -3.04 -4.75
C ASP A 4 12.28 -3.13 -3.23
N THR A 5 12.93 -4.15 -2.66
CA THR A 5 12.87 -4.52 -1.23
C THR A 5 13.16 -3.34 -0.31
N ILE A 6 13.84 -2.31 -0.83
CA ILE A 6 14.13 -1.06 -0.14
C ILE A 6 12.87 -0.27 0.23
N PHE A 7 11.86 -0.18 -0.65
CA PHE A 7 10.63 0.56 -0.33
C PHE A 7 9.80 -0.18 0.70
N TYR A 8 9.72 -1.50 0.58
CA TYR A 8 9.10 -2.35 1.59
C TYR A 8 9.76 -2.13 2.97
N GLN A 9 11.10 -2.14 3.03
CA GLN A 9 11.84 -1.89 4.27
C GLN A 9 11.63 -0.48 4.82
N ILE A 10 11.55 0.53 3.94
CA ILE A 10 11.29 1.91 4.32
C ILE A 10 9.91 2.03 4.97
N PHE A 11 8.85 1.52 4.32
CA PHE A 11 7.50 1.58 4.90
C PHE A 11 7.34 0.71 6.15
N LEU A 12 8.05 -0.42 6.24
CA LEU A 12 8.08 -1.25 7.43
C LEU A 12 8.81 -0.56 8.60
N THR A 13 9.84 0.25 8.32
CA THR A 13 10.60 0.97 9.35
C THR A 13 9.86 2.23 9.79
N PHE A 14 9.31 2.98 8.85
CA PHE A 14 8.69 4.29 9.05
C PHE A 14 7.17 4.21 8.87
N HIS A 15 6.47 3.83 9.94
CA HIS A 15 5.01 3.64 9.94
C HIS A 15 4.22 4.93 9.67
N THR A 16 4.81 6.10 9.94
CA THR A 16 4.20 7.42 9.67
C THR A 16 4.40 7.91 8.25
N LEU A 17 5.31 7.31 7.49
CA LEU A 17 5.79 7.84 6.22
C LEU A 17 4.67 8.03 5.21
N LEU A 18 3.71 7.11 5.16
CA LEU A 18 2.55 7.23 4.27
C LEU A 18 1.79 8.54 4.54
N PHE A 19 1.51 8.84 5.81
CA PHE A 19 0.75 10.03 6.20
C PHE A 19 1.55 11.30 5.95
N GLU A 20 2.86 11.26 6.14
CA GLU A 20 3.76 12.37 5.78
C GLU A 20 3.73 12.65 4.27
N LEU A 21 3.78 11.61 3.43
CA LEU A 21 3.69 11.72 1.97
C LEU A 21 2.32 12.23 1.51
N LEU A 22 1.24 11.88 2.22
CA LEU A 22 -0.11 12.36 1.97
C LEU A 22 -0.35 13.79 2.50
N GLY A 23 0.62 14.40 3.20
CA GLY A 23 0.45 15.70 3.86
C GLY A 23 -0.57 15.67 5.01
N GLN A 24 -0.77 14.50 5.62
CA GLN A 24 -1.69 14.26 6.72
C GLN A 24 -0.95 14.23 8.08
N PRO A 25 -1.65 14.51 9.19
CA PRO A 25 -1.07 14.34 10.53
C PRO A 25 -0.56 12.91 10.76
N THR A 26 0.65 12.78 11.32
CA THR A 26 1.28 11.47 11.59
C THR A 26 0.55 10.66 12.66
N GLU A 27 -0.21 11.32 13.53
CA GLU A 27 -1.14 10.69 14.48
C GLU A 27 -2.16 9.78 13.80
N ASN A 28 -2.51 10.05 12.54
CA ASN A 28 -3.43 9.21 11.78
C ASN A 28 -2.87 7.81 11.53
N ALA A 29 -1.54 7.65 11.51
CA ALA A 29 -0.86 6.35 11.38
C ALA A 29 -1.11 5.43 12.57
N GLN A 30 -1.55 5.97 13.71
CA GLN A 30 -1.81 5.17 14.89
C GLN A 30 -2.97 4.19 14.64
N GLY A 31 -2.73 2.92 14.93
CA GLY A 31 -3.69 1.85 14.66
C GLY A 31 -3.77 1.44 13.19
N TYR A 32 -2.71 1.69 12.41
CA TYR A 32 -2.49 1.05 11.12
C TYR A 32 -1.37 0.02 11.20
N ASN A 33 -1.61 -1.14 10.61
CA ASN A 33 -0.64 -2.21 10.41
C ASN A 33 -0.22 -2.26 8.94
N PHE A 34 1.09 -2.21 8.70
CA PHE A 34 1.67 -2.35 7.37
C PHE A 34 1.91 -3.83 7.04
N THR A 35 1.45 -4.27 5.87
CA THR A 35 1.67 -5.62 5.35
C THR A 35 1.90 -5.58 3.84
N SER A 36 2.70 -6.50 3.32
CA SER A 36 2.75 -6.80 1.88
C SER A 36 2.06 -8.13 1.66
N VAL A 37 0.99 -8.11 0.86
CA VAL A 37 0.17 -9.29 0.58
C VAL A 37 0.41 -9.74 -0.84
N GLU A 38 0.84 -10.99 -0.98
CA GLU A 38 0.80 -11.73 -2.24
C GLU A 38 -0.51 -12.53 -2.29
N VAL A 39 -1.45 -12.06 -3.10
CA VAL A 39 -2.72 -12.76 -3.34
C VAL A 39 -2.46 -13.91 -4.31
N LYS A 40 -2.37 -15.12 -3.74
CA LYS A 40 -2.00 -16.36 -4.45
C LYS A 40 -2.94 -16.74 -5.60
N GLU A 41 -4.19 -16.27 -5.59
CA GLU A 41 -5.21 -16.71 -6.55
C GLU A 41 -5.04 -16.12 -7.96
N LYS A 42 -4.41 -14.95 -8.09
CA LYS A 42 -4.13 -14.29 -9.39
C LYS A 42 -2.64 -13.98 -9.61
N ALA A 43 -1.75 -14.51 -8.76
CA ALA A 43 -0.32 -14.11 -8.71
C ALA A 43 -0.14 -12.59 -8.59
N PHE A 44 -1.04 -11.95 -7.86
CA PHE A 44 -1.06 -10.51 -7.70
C PHE A 44 -0.37 -10.09 -6.41
N ARG A 45 0.46 -9.04 -6.46
CA ARG A 45 1.27 -8.58 -5.34
C ARG A 45 1.10 -7.08 -5.21
N PHE A 46 0.65 -6.64 -4.05
CA PHE A 46 0.70 -5.23 -3.69
C PHE A 46 2.04 -4.95 -3.00
N ASP A 47 2.71 -3.86 -3.40
CA ASP A 47 3.96 -3.43 -2.76
C ASP A 47 3.75 -3.12 -1.26
N GLY A 48 2.58 -2.58 -0.89
CA GLY A 48 2.22 -2.33 0.50
C GLY A 48 0.73 -2.08 0.72
N ILE A 49 0.22 -2.54 1.87
CA ILE A 49 -1.14 -2.31 2.34
C ILE A 49 -1.06 -1.83 3.78
N PHE A 50 -1.71 -0.70 4.09
CA PHE A 50 -1.92 -0.24 5.45
C PHE A 50 -3.35 -0.58 5.86
N MET A 51 -3.47 -1.60 6.70
CA MET A 51 -4.73 -2.05 7.26
C MET A 51 -4.98 -1.34 8.59
N PRO A 52 -6.10 -0.64 8.76
CA PRO A 52 -6.47 -0.09 10.05
C PRO A 52 -6.96 -1.20 10.98
N ASP A 53 -6.75 -1.00 12.28
CA ASP A 53 -7.29 -1.86 13.33
C ASP A 53 -8.80 -1.66 13.53
N THR A 54 -9.36 -0.56 13.00
CA THR A 54 -10.79 -0.23 13.08
C THR A 54 -11.40 -0.08 11.69
N VAL A 55 -12.65 -0.50 11.55
CA VAL A 55 -13.42 -0.39 10.29
C VAL A 55 -13.85 1.04 9.96
N GLU A 56 -13.65 1.99 10.87
CA GLU A 56 -13.97 3.41 10.69
C GLU A 56 -12.91 4.15 9.86
N LYS A 57 -11.73 3.55 9.73
CA LYS A 57 -10.58 4.09 9.00
C LYS A 57 -10.48 3.45 7.61
N PRO A 58 -10.04 4.21 6.59
CA PRO A 58 -9.87 3.66 5.24
C PRO A 58 -8.69 2.69 5.16
N ILE A 59 -8.73 1.74 4.23
CA ILE A 59 -7.57 0.92 3.86
C ILE A 59 -6.75 1.71 2.84
N TYR A 60 -5.42 1.78 3.02
CA TYR A 60 -4.54 2.37 2.01
C TYR A 60 -3.78 1.30 1.25
N PHE A 61 -3.89 1.33 -0.07
CA PHE A 61 -3.09 0.53 -0.99
C PHE A 61 -1.94 1.40 -1.51
N VAL A 62 -0.72 0.87 -1.45
CA VAL A 62 0.51 1.58 -1.83
C VAL A 62 1.23 0.76 -2.90
N GLU A 63 1.50 1.41 -4.03
CA GLU A 63 2.21 0.87 -5.19
C GLU A 63 3.31 1.85 -5.60
N VAL A 64 4.54 1.35 -5.74
CA VAL A 64 5.69 2.18 -6.09
C VAL A 64 5.99 2.01 -7.58
N GLN A 65 5.76 3.07 -8.35
CA GLN A 65 5.96 3.04 -9.80
C GLN A 65 7.14 3.90 -10.24
N PHE A 66 8.13 3.27 -10.86
CA PHE A 66 9.26 3.97 -11.50
C PHE A 66 8.94 4.44 -12.92
N GLN A 67 7.94 3.84 -13.57
CA GLN A 67 7.48 4.20 -14.89
C GLN A 67 5.97 4.39 -14.88
N PRO A 68 5.45 5.45 -15.51
CA PRO A 68 4.01 5.65 -15.63
C PRO A 68 3.42 4.49 -16.44
N LYS A 69 2.44 3.81 -15.85
CA LYS A 69 1.65 2.77 -16.51
C LYS A 69 0.25 3.32 -16.81
N PRO A 70 -0.13 3.52 -18.09
CA PRO A 70 -1.42 4.12 -18.45
C PRO A 70 -2.62 3.31 -17.94
N GLU A 71 -2.53 1.98 -18.02
CA GLU A 71 -3.61 1.07 -17.64
C GLU A 71 -3.64 0.72 -16.15
N PHE A 72 -2.74 1.29 -15.34
CA PHE A 72 -2.56 0.88 -13.95
C PHE A 72 -3.84 0.98 -13.12
N TYR A 73 -4.56 2.10 -13.21
CA TYR A 73 -5.78 2.26 -12.41
C TYR A 73 -6.85 1.25 -12.79
N TRP A 74 -6.93 0.88 -14.08
CA TRP A 74 -7.87 -0.12 -14.55
C TRP A 74 -7.52 -1.52 -14.04
N GLU A 75 -6.23 -1.89 -14.10
CA GLU A 75 -5.71 -3.14 -13.52
C GLU A 75 -5.99 -3.16 -12.01
N LEU A 76 -5.54 -2.14 -11.28
CA LEU A 76 -5.68 -2.00 -9.82
C LEU A 76 -7.13 -2.10 -9.34
N ILE A 77 -8.06 -1.38 -9.98
CA ILE A 77 -9.48 -1.40 -9.59
C ILE A 77 -10.10 -2.77 -9.89
N THR A 78 -9.71 -3.41 -10.99
CA THR A 78 -10.14 -4.79 -11.33
C THR A 78 -9.60 -5.81 -10.33
N GLU A 79 -8.48 -5.51 -9.66
CA GLU A 79 -7.90 -6.37 -8.62
C GLU A 79 -8.53 -6.15 -7.25
N ILE A 80 -8.94 -4.92 -6.91
CA ILE A 80 -9.59 -4.58 -5.64
C ILE A 80 -11.06 -5.05 -5.63
N ASN A 81 -11.73 -5.02 -6.79
CA ASN A 81 -13.06 -5.61 -6.92
C ASN A 81 -12.98 -7.13 -6.88
N ILE A 82 -13.49 -7.69 -5.78
CA ILE A 82 -14.02 -9.05 -5.67
C ILE A 82 -14.93 -9.37 -6.87
#